data_AF-A0A6L7CDY0-F1
#
_entry.id   AF-A0A6L7CDY0-F1
#
_cell.length_a   1.000
_cell.length_b   1.000
_cell.length_c   1.000
_cell.angle_alpha   90.00
_cell.angle_beta   90.00
_cell.angle_gamma   90.00
#
_symmetry.space_group_name_H-M   'P 1'
#
loop_
_entity.id
_entity.type
_entity.pdbx_description
1 polymer ?
#
loop_
_entity_poly.entity_id
_entity_poly.type
_entity_poly.pdbx_seq_one_letter_code
_entity_poly.pdbx_strand_id
1 'polypeptide(L)' 'MTRPVTLSEPHFSQHTLNKYASLMAQGNGYLGLRASHEEDYTRQTRGMYLAG' A
#
# COMPACT_ATOMS: atom_id res chain seq x y z
N MET A 1 19.06 -0.46 -21.46
CA MET A 1 18.89 -0.61 -20.00
C MET A 1 17.41 -0.52 -19.67
N THR A 2 16.77 -1.63 -19.33
CA THR A 2 15.36 -1.66 -18.90
C THR A 2 15.26 -1.05 -17.51
N ARG A 3 14.37 -0.06 -17.34
CA ARG A 3 14.05 0.48 -16.02
C ARG A 3 13.25 -0.56 -15.23
N PRO A 4 13.52 -0.75 -13.93
CA PRO A 4 12.65 -1.60 -13.11
C PRO A 4 11.26 -0.95 -13.03
N VAL A 5 10.23 -1.72 -13.42
CA VAL A 5 8.82 -1.31 -13.42
C VAL A 5 8.04 -1.86 -12.22
N THR A 6 8.73 -2.58 -11.33
CA THR A 6 8.13 -3.28 -10.19
C THR A 6 8.69 -2.73 -8.89
N LEU A 7 7.81 -2.53 -7.91
CA LEU A 7 8.18 -2.30 -6.51
C LEU A 7 8.10 -3.63 -5.75
N SER A 8 9.08 -3.88 -4.88
CA SER A 8 9.08 -5.04 -3.98
C SER A 8 9.40 -4.63 -2.55
N GLU A 9 8.76 -5.29 -1.58
CA GLU A 9 9.15 -5.25 -0.18
C GLU A 9 10.11 -6.42 0.09
N PRO A 10 11.31 -6.17 0.65
CA PRO A 10 12.31 -7.22 0.84
C PRO A 10 11.99 -8.16 2.02
N HIS A 11 11.24 -7.69 3.01
CA HIS A 11 10.81 -8.47 4.16
C HIS A 11 9.57 -7.83 4.80
N PHE A 12 8.73 -8.64 5.42
CA PHE A 12 7.63 -8.15 6.25
C PHE A 12 8.15 -7.47 7.53
N SER A 13 7.55 -6.35 7.93
CA SER A 13 7.77 -5.75 9.26
C SER A 13 6.61 -4.85 9.67
N GLN A 14 6.13 -5.04 10.90
CA GLN A 14 5.06 -4.20 11.48
C GLN A 14 5.42 -2.71 11.53
N HIS A 15 6.71 -2.39 11.67
CA HIS A 15 7.20 -1.01 11.70
C HIS A 15 7.09 -0.33 10.32
N THR A 16 7.16 -1.10 9.22
CA THR A 16 7.15 -0.57 7.85
C THR A 16 5.81 -0.74 7.13
N LEU A 17 4.82 -1.39 7.75
CA LEU A 17 3.48 -1.60 7.17
C LEU A 17 2.90 -0.33 6.54
N ASN A 18 2.83 0.75 7.31
CA ASN A 18 2.24 2.00 6.83
C ASN A 18 3.10 2.69 5.77
N LYS A 19 4.41 2.47 5.74
CA LYS A 19 5.28 2.99 4.68
C LYS A 19 4.95 2.32 3.35
N TYR A 20 4.94 0.98 3.32
CA TYR A 20 4.65 0.24 2.10
C TYR A 20 3.19 0.37 1.66
N ALA A 21 2.24 0.44 2.59
CA ALA A 21 0.84 0.71 2.27
C ALA A 21 0.61 2.05 1.55
N SER A 22 1.46 3.05 1.80
CA SER A 22 1.44 4.32 1.04
C SER A 22 2.17 4.22 -0.28
N LEU A 23 3.38 3.64 -0.31
CA LEU A 23 4.19 3.54 -1.53
C LEU A 23 3.56 2.67 -2.61
N MET A 24 2.84 1.62 -2.20
CA MET A 24 2.21 0.65 -3.09
C MET A 24 0.70 0.86 -3.23
N ALA A 25 0.16 1.99 -2.75
CA ALA A 25 -1.26 2.32 -2.90
C ALA A 25 -1.72 2.24 -4.36
N GLN A 26 -2.95 1.77 -4.57
CA GLN A 26 -3.54 1.59 -5.89
C GLN A 26 -4.71 2.56 -6.06
N GLY A 27 -5.00 2.91 -7.32
CA GLY A 27 -6.17 3.72 -7.63
C GLY A 27 -6.42 3.83 -9.13
N ASN A 28 -7.66 4.15 -9.47
CA ASN A 28 -8.12 4.29 -10.86
C ASN A 28 -8.68 5.69 -11.17
N GLY A 29 -8.43 6.68 -10.30
CA GLY A 29 -8.96 8.04 -10.40
C GLY A 29 -10.32 8.23 -9.74
N TYR A 30 -11.14 7.18 -9.61
CA TYR A 30 -12.42 7.22 -8.90
C TYR A 30 -12.33 6.59 -7.49
N LEU A 31 -11.64 5.46 -7.39
CA LEU A 31 -11.38 4.72 -6.16
C LEU A 31 -9.88 4.70 -5.89
N GLY A 32 -9.49 4.99 -4.64
CA GLY A 32 -8.13 4.85 -4.13
C GLY A 32 -8.11 3.92 -2.91
N LEU A 33 -7.11 3.05 -2.84
CA LEU A 33 -6.92 2.12 -1.74
C LEU A 33 -5.45 2.07 -1.34
N ARG A 34 -5.19 2.14 -0.03
CA ARG A 34 -3.87 1.86 0.51
C ARG A 34 -3.57 0.37 0.36
N ALA A 35 -2.32 0.02 0.08
CA ALA A 35 -1.86 -1.37 0.02
C ALA A 35 -1.63 -1.94 1.43
N SER A 36 -2.63 -1.82 2.29
CA SER A 36 -2.67 -2.47 3.59
C SER A 36 -3.00 -3.95 3.43
N HIS A 37 -2.51 -4.79 4.34
CA HIS A 37 -2.88 -6.20 4.39
C HIS A 37 -4.38 -6.33 4.70
N GLU A 38 -5.01 -7.38 4.18
CA GLU A 38 -6.42 -7.67 4.48
C GLU A 38 -6.63 -8.09 5.94
N GLU A 39 -5.65 -8.80 6.50
CA GLU A 39 -5.58 -9.20 7.90
C GLU A 39 -5.43 -7.97 8.82
N ASP A 40 -5.97 -8.09 10.04
CA ASP A 40 -5.89 -7.02 11.04
C ASP A 40 -4.55 -7.05 11.78
N TYR A 41 -3.58 -6.30 11.25
CA TYR A 41 -2.30 -6.07 11.91
C TYR A 41 -2.33 -4.86 12.83
N THR A 42 -1.75 -5.03 14.01
CA THR A 42 -1.61 -3.96 15.00
C THR A 42 -0.92 -2.74 14.39
N ARG A 43 -1.51 -1.55 14.60
CA ARG A 43 -1.03 -0.23 14.10
C ARG A 43 -1.08 -0.06 12.57
N GLN A 44 -1.66 -1.00 11.82
CA GLN A 44 -1.93 -0.81 10.41
C GLN A 44 -3.02 0.25 10.22
N THR A 45 -2.79 1.22 9.34
CA THR A 45 -3.80 2.20 8.97
C THR A 45 -4.37 1.84 7.61
N ARG A 46 -5.58 1.26 7.60
CA ARG A 46 -6.33 0.95 6.37
C ARG A 46 -6.92 2.22 5.78
N GLY A 47 -7.17 2.23 4.47
CA GLY A 47 -7.81 3.37 3.81
C GLY A 47 -8.33 3.00 2.43
N MET A 48 -9.62 3.25 2.22
CA MET A 48 -10.32 3.16 0.94
C MET A 48 -11.11 4.46 0.76
N TYR A 49 -10.94 5.10 -0.38
CA TYR A 49 -11.44 6.45 -0.63
C TYR A 49 -12.13 6.50 -1.99
N LEU A 50 -13.34 7.05 -2.05
CA LEU A 50 -14.01 7.43 -3.29
C LEU A 50 -13.76 8.91 -3.58
N ALA A 51 -13.67 9.27 -4.85
CA ALA A 51 -13.58 10.65 -5.29
C ALA A 51 -14.96 11.33 -5.28
N GLY A 52 -15.10 12.41 -4.52
CA GLY A 52 -16.34 13.18 -4.31
C GLY A 52 -16.88 13.06 -2.89
#